data_AF-A0A2T6ZXS8-F1
#
_entry.id   AF-A0A2T6ZXS8-F1
#
_cell.length_a   1.000
_cell.length_b   1.000
_cell.length_c   1.000
_cell.angle_alpha   90.00
_cell.angle_beta   90.00
_cell.angle_gamma   90.00
#
_symmetry.space_group_name_H-M   'P 1'
#
loop_
_entity.id
_entity.type
_entity.pdbx_description
1 polymer ?
#
loop_
_entity_poly.entity_id
_entity_poly.type
_entity_poly.pdbx_seq_one_letter_code
_entity_poly.pdbx_strand_id
1 'polypeptide(L)' 'NSVEHDDINVVAINDPFIEPKYAVYMLKYDSAHGNFKGEVSVNEANDLVVNGKTIKIY' A
#
# COMPACT_ATOMS: atom_id res chain seq x y z
N ASN A 1 5.37 6.02 -7.42
CA ASN A 1 4.87 5.83 -6.05
C ASN A 1 6.02 5.92 -5.04
N SER A 2 5.82 6.50 -3.85
CA SER A 2 6.91 6.69 -2.86
C SER A 2 7.60 5.38 -2.43
N VAL A 3 6.88 4.26 -2.49
CA VAL A 3 7.40 2.90 -2.21
C VAL A 3 8.38 2.35 -3.27
N GLU A 4 8.58 3.06 -4.38
CA GLU A 4 9.52 2.70 -5.45
C GLU A 4 10.89 3.39 -5.29
N HIS A 5 11.03 4.25 -4.29
CA HIS A 5 12.25 4.99 -4.00
C HIS A 5 13.00 4.35 -2.84
N ASP A 6 14.24 3.90 -3.07
CA ASP A 6 15.03 3.16 -2.08
C ASP A 6 15.43 4.00 -0.85
N ASP A 7 15.46 5.33 -0.99
CA ASP A 7 15.76 6.29 0.08
C ASP A 7 14.55 6.61 0.96
N ILE A 8 13.36 6.10 0.62
CA ILE A 8 12.11 6.38 1.33
C ILE A 8 11.53 5.08 1.91
N ASN A 9 11.19 5.12 3.20
CA ASN A 9 10.52 4.01 3.87
C ASN A 9 9.18 4.44 4.48
N VAL A 10 8.09 4.02 3.84
CA VAL A 10 6.73 4.25 4.36
C VAL A 10 6.41 3.17 5.39
N VAL A 11 6.17 3.58 6.64
CA VAL A 11 5.96 2.65 7.77
C VAL A 11 4.51 2.53 8.22
N ALA A 12 3.69 3.54 7.93
CA ALA A 12 2.31 3.61 8.37
C ALA A 12 1.44 4.49 7.47
N ILE A 13 0.14 4.20 7.46
CA ILE A 13 -0.94 4.97 6.82
C ILE A 13 -2.05 5.14 7.87
N ASN A 14 -2.71 6.30 7.89
CA ASN A 14 -3.84 6.58 8.77
C ASN A 14 -5.01 7.11 7.94
N ASP A 15 -6.00 6.27 7.67
CA ASP A 15 -7.20 6.64 6.92
C ASP A 15 -8.43 5.95 7.55
N PRO A 16 -9.25 6.68 8.31
CA PRO A 16 -10.37 6.10 9.04
C PRO A 16 -11.53 5.66 8.14
N PHE A 17 -11.48 5.94 6.84
CA PHE A 17 -12.56 5.65 5.89
C PHE A 17 -12.22 4.57 4.87
N ILE A 18 -10.99 4.07 4.87
CA ILE A 18 -10.52 3.10 3.89
C ILE A 18 -10.18 1.78 4.58
N GLU A 19 -10.85 0.73 4.15
CA GLU A 19 -10.48 -0.63 4.56
C GLU A 19 -9.17 -1.08 3.87
N PRO A 20 -8.32 -1.86 4.54
CA PRO A 20 -7.03 -2.33 4.01
C PRO A 20 -7.11 -2.98 2.63
N LYS A 21 -8.14 -3.82 2.41
CA LYS A 21 -8.35 -4.50 1.11
C LYS A 21 -8.70 -3.50 0.00
N TYR A 22 -9.40 -2.43 0.35
CA TYR A 22 -9.70 -1.36 -0.60
C TYR A 22 -8.45 -0.50 -0.87
N ALA A 23 -7.62 -0.26 0.15
CA ALA A 23 -6.33 0.41 -0.03
C ALA A 23 -5.41 -0.35 -1.01
N VAL A 24 -5.40 -1.69 -0.97
CA VAL A 24 -4.69 -2.52 -1.97
C VAL A 24 -5.18 -2.21 -3.39
N TYR A 25 -6.49 -2.17 -3.58
CA TYR A 25 -7.08 -1.88 -4.88
C TYR A 25 -6.68 -0.47 -5.36
N MET A 26 -6.81 0.53 -4.50
CA MET A 26 -6.46 1.91 -4.82
C MET A 26 -4.97 2.08 -5.14
N LEU A 27 -4.09 1.39 -4.41
CA LEU A 27 -2.65 1.42 -4.70
C LEU A 27 -2.31 0.70 -6.00
N LYS A 28 -3.04 -0.36 -6.34
CA LYS A 28 -2.76 -1.19 -7.52
C LYS A 28 -3.23 -0.53 -8.82
N TYR A 29 -4.32 0.23 -8.78
CA TYR A 29 -4.95 0.83 -9.96
C TYR A 29 -5.09 2.35 -9.80
N ASP A 30 -4.20 3.10 -10.46
CA ASP A 30 -4.26 4.56 -10.56
C ASP A 30 -4.57 4.96 -12.02
N SER A 31 -5.60 5.80 -12.21
CA SER A 31 -6.05 6.21 -13.55
C SER A 31 -5.15 7.23 -14.24
N ALA A 32 -4.35 7.98 -13.48
CA ALA A 32 -3.44 8.99 -14.01
C ALA A 32 -2.03 8.42 -14.22
N HIS A 33 -1.55 7.59 -13.29
CA HIS A 33 -0.19 7.06 -13.31
C HIS A 33 -0.09 5.60 -13.78
N GLY A 34 -1.23 4.96 -14.02
CA GLY A 34 -1.32 3.56 -14.42
C GLY A 34 -1.20 2.60 -13.24
N ASN A 35 -1.07 1.31 -13.56
CA ASN A 35 -1.05 0.27 -12.53
C ASN A 35 0.30 0.23 -11.80
N PHE A 36 0.25 0.04 -10.49
CA PHE A 36 1.46 -0.23 -9.70
C PHE A 36 2.09 -1.56 -10.11
N LYS A 37 3.40 -1.56 -10.33
CA LYS A 37 4.15 -2.72 -10.86
C LYS A 37 4.58 -3.70 -9.77
N GLY A 38 4.59 -3.28 -8.52
CA GLY A 38 4.96 -4.11 -7.38
C GLY A 38 3.85 -5.03 -6.91
N GLU A 39 4.19 -5.91 -5.98
CA GLU A 39 3.21 -6.75 -5.30
C GLU A 39 2.61 -5.99 -4.12
N VAL A 40 1.29 -6.05 -3.99
CA VAL A 40 0.53 -5.44 -2.90
C VAL A 40 -0.51 -6.46 -2.42
N SER A 41 -0.52 -6.71 -1.11
CA SER A 41 -1.47 -7.59 -0.43
C SER A 41 -1.78 -7.07 0.98
N VAL A 42 -2.64 -7.79 1.70
CA VAL A 42 -2.95 -7.53 3.12
C VAL A 42 -2.61 -8.78 3.93
N ASN A 43 -2.00 -8.59 5.09
CA ASN A 43 -1.67 -9.68 6.00
C ASN A 43 -2.83 -10.02 6.96
N GLU A 44 -2.64 -11.01 7.83
CA GLU A 44 -3.63 -11.43 8.82
C GLU A 44 -3.99 -10.34 9.85
N ALA A 45 -3.09 -9.38 10.07
CA ALA A 45 -3.27 -8.25 10.98
C ALA A 45 -3.97 -7.05 10.32
N ASN A 46 -4.49 -7.20 9.09
CA ASN A 46 -5.11 -6.13 8.31
C ASN A 46 -4.15 -4.98 7.93
N ASP A 47 -2.84 -5.21 7.94
CA ASP A 47 -1.84 -4.26 7.44
C ASP A 47 -1.54 -4.51 5.95
N LEU A 48 -1.09 -3.47 5.25
CA LEU A 48 -0.62 -3.58 3.87
C LEU A 48 0.75 -4.26 3.83
N VAL A 49 0.95 -5.12 2.83
CA VAL A 49 2.26 -5.66 2.49
C VAL A 49 2.59 -5.25 1.07
N VAL A 50 3.65 -4.45 0.90
CA VAL A 50 4.08 -3.92 -0.39
C VAL A 50 5.50 -4.39 -0.67
N ASN A 51 5.70 -5.17 -1.73
CA ASN A 51 7.00 -5.78 -2.07
C ASN A 51 7.65 -6.49 -0.85
N GLY A 52 6.86 -7.19 -0.05
CA GLY A 52 7.29 -7.88 1.17
C GLY A 52 7.52 -6.99 2.40
N LYS A 53 7.38 -5.66 2.30
CA LYS A 53 7.45 -4.73 3.44
C LYS A 53 6.07 -4.48 4.02
N THR A 54 5.93 -4.64 5.34
CA THR A 54 4.69 -4.35 6.06
C THR A 54 4.53 -2.85 6.34
N ILE A 55 3.37 -2.30 6.01
CA ILE A 55 2.96 -0.91 6.26
C ILE A 55 1.73 -0.94 7.16
N LYS A 56 1.83 -0.37 8.35
CA LYS A 56 0.73 -0.39 9.33
C LYS A 56 -0.44 0.49 8.89
N ILE A 57 -1.67 0.05 9.12
CA ILE A 57 -2.85 0.89 8.91
C ILE A 57 -3.48 1.26 10.26
N TYR A 58 -3.84 2.53 10.40
CA TYR A 58 -4.50 3.13 11.55
C TYR A 58 -5.82 3.79 11.17
#